data_AF-A0A3A5ALZ2-F1
#
_entry.id   AF-A0A3A5ALZ2-F1
#
_cell.length_a   1.000
_cell.length_b   1.000
_cell.length_c   1.000
_cell.angle_alpha   90.00
_cell.angle_beta   90.00
_cell.angle_gamma   90.00
#
_symmetry.space_group_name_H-M   'P 1'
#
loop_
_entity.id
_entity.type
_entity.pdbx_description
1 polymer ?
#
loop_
_entity_poly.entity_id
_entity_poly.type
_entity_poly.pdbx_seq_one_letter_code
_entity_poly.pdbx_strand_id
1 'polypeptide(L)'
;MQKTFKYEDIEQILAEADDLLQQIDPEVIKYLKEEQRAQLEQQAQSLKKLKSAVQDQIGKEGPSKSRPYSEGMHEAMDDIVKAMKALATYLS
;
A
#
# COMPACT_ATOMS: atom_id res chain seq x y z
N MET A 1 6.63 2.34 20.64
CA MET A 1 5.28 2.92 20.70
C MET A 1 4.47 2.23 19.63
N GLN A 2 3.42 1.47 19.99
CA GLN A 2 2.52 0.88 19.00
C GLN A 2 1.85 2.05 18.24
N LYS A 3 2.01 2.11 16.92
CA LYS A 3 1.30 3.09 16.10
C LYS A 3 -0.14 2.66 15.99
N THR A 4 -1.02 3.33 16.73
CA THR A 4 -2.46 3.15 16.59
C THR A 4 -2.95 3.98 15.39
N PHE A 5 -2.94 3.37 14.20
CA PHE A 5 -3.60 3.93 13.00
C PHE A 5 -5.09 4.17 13.25
N LYS A 6 -5.57 5.40 13.01
CA LYS A 6 -6.99 5.72 12.96
C LYS A 6 -7.53 5.51 11.55
N TYR A 7 -8.85 5.53 11.41
CA TYR A 7 -9.50 5.41 10.10
C TYR A 7 -9.01 6.46 9.09
N GLU A 8 -8.84 7.71 9.52
CA GLU A 8 -8.34 8.79 8.65
C GLU A 8 -6.90 8.52 8.18
N ASP A 9 -6.02 8.01 9.07
CA ASP A 9 -4.66 7.63 8.70
C ASP A 9 -4.68 6.50 7.66
N ILE A 10 -5.62 5.56 7.83
CA ILE A 10 -5.79 4.42 6.95
C ILE A 10 -6.26 4.87 5.56
N GLU A 11 -7.29 5.71 5.48
CA GLU A 11 -7.76 6.25 4.21
C GLU A 11 -6.66 7.03 3.49
N GLN A 12 -5.88 7.84 4.22
CA GLN A 12 -4.77 8.59 3.65
C GLN A 12 -3.70 7.67 3.08
N ILE A 13 -3.25 6.67 3.84
CA ILE A 13 -2.23 5.70 3.39
C ILE A 13 -2.72 4.94 2.15
N LEU A 14 -3.99 4.56 2.10
CA LEU A 14 -4.56 3.87 0.94
C LEU A 14 -4.62 4.77 -0.31
N ALA A 15 -4.92 6.06 -0.15
CA ALA A 15 -4.89 7.03 -1.24
C ALA A 15 -3.46 7.28 -1.74
N GLU A 16 -2.50 7.47 -0.83
CA GLU A 16 -1.08 7.62 -1.18
C GLU A 16 -0.54 6.38 -1.91
N ALA A 17 -0.99 5.18 -1.52
CA ALA A 17 -0.64 3.95 -2.21
C ALA A 17 -1.19 3.89 -3.65
N ASP A 18 -2.41 4.41 -3.89
CA ASP A 18 -2.96 4.53 -5.24
C ASP A 18 -2.15 5.50 -6.10
N ASP A 19 -1.85 6.69 -5.58
CA ASP A 19 -1.02 7.68 -6.28
C ASP A 19 0.34 7.09 -6.68
N LEU A 20 0.94 6.30 -5.79
CA LEU A 20 2.22 5.67 -6.03
C LEU A 20 2.14 4.54 -7.07
N LEU A 21 1.03 3.81 -7.11
CA LEU A 21 0.76 2.84 -8.18
C LEU A 21 0.46 3.51 -9.53
N GLN A 22 -0.14 4.70 -9.53
CA GLN A 22 -0.38 5.47 -10.75
C GLN A 22 0.89 6.08 -11.33
N GLN A 23 1.90 6.36 -10.50
CA GLN A 23 3.23 6.80 -10.96
C GLN A 23 4.00 5.72 -11.72
N ILE A 24 3.59 4.45 -11.62
CA ILE A 24 4.11 3.37 -12.47
C ILE A 24 3.50 3.53 -13.87
N ASP A 25 3.93 4.58 -14.56
CA ASP A 25 3.47 4.89 -15.90
C ASP A 25 4.12 3.92 -16.92
N PRO A 26 3.36 3.40 -17.89
CA PRO A 26 3.90 2.55 -18.95
C PRO A 26 5.07 3.19 -19.71
N GLU A 27 5.15 4.52 -19.80
CA GLU A 27 6.29 5.23 -20.39
C GLU A 27 7.53 5.19 -19.49
N VAL A 28 7.37 5.25 -18.17
CA VAL A 28 8.48 5.17 -17.20
C VAL A 28 9.11 3.77 -17.21
N ILE A 29 8.28 2.73 -17.28
CA ILE A 29 8.76 1.34 -17.26
C ILE A 29 9.33 0.89 -18.62
N LYS A 30 9.06 1.63 -19.71
CA LYS A 30 9.53 1.30 -21.07
C LYS A 30 11.05 1.32 -21.20
N TYR A 31 11.72 2.13 -20.37
CA TYR A 31 13.17 2.30 -20.41
C TYR A 31 13.92 1.47 -19.38
N LEU A 32 13.21 0.74 -18.51
CA LEU A 32 13.81 -0.13 -17.51
C LEU A 32 14.33 -1.42 -18.15
N LYS A 33 15.42 -1.96 -17.61
CA LYS A 33 15.87 -3.32 -17.95
C LYS A 33 14.81 -4.33 -17.53
N GLU A 34 14.73 -5.47 -18.22
CA GLU A 34 13.73 -6.51 -17.93
C GLU A 34 13.72 -6.92 -16.46
N GLU A 35 14.89 -7.08 -15.83
CA GLU A 35 15.01 -7.40 -14.40
C GLU A 35 14.43 -6.29 -13.50
N GLN A 36 14.69 -5.02 -13.81
CA GLN A 36 14.17 -3.88 -13.05
C GLN A 36 12.66 -3.73 -13.24
N ARG A 37 12.18 -3.95 -14.46
CA ARG A 37 10.75 -3.96 -14.80
C ARG A 37 10.03 -5.08 -14.04
N ALA A 38 10.57 -6.29 -14.03
CA ALA A 38 10.01 -7.42 -13.31
C ALA A 38 9.96 -7.17 -11.79
N GLN A 39 11.02 -6.61 -11.21
CA GLN A 39 11.04 -6.24 -9.79
C GLN A 39 9.99 -5.16 -9.47
N LEU A 40 9.90 -4.12 -10.31
CA LEU A 40 8.92 -3.06 -10.14
C LEU A 40 7.48 -3.60 -10.23
N GLU A 41 7.19 -4.45 -11.23
CA GLU A 41 5.90 -5.11 -11.38
C GLU A 41 5.56 -5.99 -10.16
N GLN A 42 6.54 -6.70 -9.59
CA GLN A 42 6.36 -7.50 -8.39
C GLN A 42 6.03 -6.63 -7.15
N GLN A 43 6.73 -5.50 -6.97
CA GLN A 43 6.47 -4.58 -5.87
C GLN A 43 5.08 -3.95 -6.00
N ALA A 44 4.71 -3.52 -7.21
CA ALA A 44 3.38 -2.99 -7.52
C ALA A 44 2.26 -4.00 -7.24
N GLN A 45 2.44 -5.25 -7.69
CA GLN A 45 1.51 -6.35 -7.42
C GLN A 45 1.37 -6.63 -5.92
N SER A 46 2.47 -6.62 -5.19
CA SER A 46 2.46 -6.82 -3.74
C SER A 46 1.68 -5.72 -3.03
N LEU A 47 1.93 -4.45 -3.38
CA LEU A 47 1.21 -3.31 -2.81
C LEU A 47 -0.30 -3.38 -3.11
N LYS A 48 -0.69 -3.72 -4.36
CA LYS A 48 -2.10 -3.91 -4.73
C LYS A 48 -2.80 -4.98 -3.89
N LYS A 49 -2.12 -6.11 -3.64
CA LYS A 49 -2.67 -7.21 -2.82
C LYS A 49 -2.87 -6.78 -1.37
N LEU A 50 -1.87 -6.12 -0.78
CA LEU A 50 -1.94 -5.63 0.59
C LEU A 50 -3.09 -4.61 0.75
N LYS A 51 -3.19 -3.65 -0.17
CA LYS A 51 -4.29 -2.69 -0.21
C LYS A 51 -5.65 -3.39 -0.29
N SER A 52 -5.81 -4.36 -1.20
CA SER A 52 -7.07 -5.09 -1.34
C SER A 52 -7.44 -5.88 -0.09
N ALA A 53 -6.46 -6.48 0.60
CA ALA A 53 -6.69 -7.20 1.85
C ALA A 53 -7.18 -6.27 2.97
N VAL A 54 -6.56 -5.10 3.09
CA VAL A 54 -6.95 -4.05 4.05
C VAL A 54 -8.34 -3.51 3.73
N GLN A 55 -8.67 -3.26 2.46
CA GLN A 55 -10.01 -2.83 2.06
C GLN A 55 -11.08 -3.89 2.32
N ASP A 56 -10.78 -5.17 2.06
CA ASP A 56 -11.67 -6.30 2.39
C ASP A 56 -11.89 -6.41 3.91
N GLN A 57 -10.83 -6.23 4.71
CA GLN A 57 -10.92 -6.21 6.15
C GLN A 57 -11.77 -5.05 6.67
N ILE A 58 -11.63 -3.83 6.11
CA ILE A 58 -12.50 -2.68 6.42
C ILE A 58 -13.95 -2.99 6.05
N GLY A 59 -14.20 -3.66 4.92
CA GLY A 59 -15.53 -4.08 4.51
C GLY A 59 -16.16 -5.08 5.48
N LYS A 60 -15.36 -5.99 6.06
CA LYS A 60 -15.80 -7.01 7.03
C LYS A 60 -16.01 -6.45 8.44
N GLU A 61 -15.09 -5.62 8.93
CA GLU A 61 -15.16 -5.01 10.27
C GLU A 61 -16.10 -3.79 10.30
N GLY A 62 -16.47 -3.26 9.12
CA GLY A 62 -17.21 -2.01 8.94
C GLY A 62 -16.32 -0.79 9.15
N PRO A 63 -16.52 0.32 8.40
CA PRO A 63 -15.77 1.55 8.58
C PRO A 63 -16.08 2.17 9.95
N SER A 64 -15.33 1.76 10.97
CA SER A 64 -15.55 2.14 12.35
C SER A 64 -14.67 3.33 12.71
N LYS A 65 -15.16 4.54 12.44
CA LYS A 65 -14.47 5.79 12.87
C LYS A 65 -14.28 5.90 14.39
N SER A 66 -15.02 5.10 15.16
CA SER A 66 -15.09 5.18 16.63
C SER A 66 -14.30 4.10 17.37
N ARG A 67 -13.78 3.07 16.68
CA ARG A 67 -12.99 2.00 17.33
C ARG A 67 -11.60 1.92 16.70
N PRO A 68 -10.53 1.82 17.51
CA PRO A 68 -9.23 1.44 16.98
C PRO A 68 -9.35 0.07 16.30
N TYR A 69 -8.64 -0.08 15.18
CA TYR A 69 -8.66 -1.33 14.43
C TYR A 69 -7.92 -2.44 15.18
N SER A 70 -8.15 -3.69 14.77
CA SER A 70 -7.49 -4.85 15.36
C SER A 70 -5.97 -4.82 15.15
N GLU A 71 -5.21 -5.51 16.00
CA GLU A 71 -3.74 -5.60 15.88
C GLU A 71 -3.31 -6.11 14.48
N GLY A 72 -4.07 -7.05 13.91
CA GLY A 72 -3.84 -7.53 12.54
C GLY A 72 -4.05 -6.46 11.46
N MET A 73 -4.92 -5.48 11.68
CA MET A 73 -5.05 -4.33 10.78
C MET A 73 -3.85 -3.39 10.87
N HIS A 74 -3.31 -3.20 12.08
CA HIS A 74 -2.09 -2.42 12.27
C HIS A 74 -0.89 -3.06 11.59
N GLU A 75 -0.75 -4.39 11.69
CA GLU A 75 0.29 -5.14 10.96
C GLU A 75 0.13 -5.01 9.44
N ALA A 76 -1.09 -5.16 8.93
CA ALA A 76 -1.37 -4.99 7.50
C ALA A 76 -1.03 -3.58 7.00
N MET A 77 -1.25 -2.55 7.84
CA MET A 77 -0.86 -1.18 7.53
C MET A 77 0.65 -0.95 7.53
N ASP A 78 1.38 -1.53 8.49
CA ASP A 78 2.83 -1.49 8.47
C ASP A 78 3.40 -2.15 7.21
N ASP A 79 2.79 -3.23 6.74
CA ASP A 79 3.20 -3.90 5.50
C ASP A 79 2.90 -3.07 4.25
N ILE A 80 1.76 -2.35 4.20
CA ILE A 80 1.49 -1.37 3.14
C ILE A 80 2.55 -0.27 3.14
N VAL A 81 2.87 0.33 4.30
CA VAL A 81 3.86 1.39 4.41
C VAL A 81 5.26 0.90 3.99
N LYS A 82 5.63 -0.33 4.33
CA LYS A 82 6.89 -0.93 3.85
C LYS A 82 6.89 -1.11 2.33
N ALA A 83 5.81 -1.64 1.76
CA ALA A 83 5.69 -1.85 0.32
C ALA A 83 5.72 -0.52 -0.46
N MET A 84 5.04 0.51 0.04
CA MET A 84 5.11 1.86 -0.52
C MET A 84 6.55 2.41 -0.52
N LYS A 85 7.28 2.26 0.59
CA LYS A 85 8.70 2.71 0.66
C LYS A 85 9.59 1.96 -0.32
N ALA A 86 9.42 0.64 -0.43
CA ALA A 86 10.17 -0.17 -1.38
C ALA A 86 9.90 0.30 -2.81
N LEU A 87 8.64 0.54 -3.15
CA LEU A 87 8.24 1.00 -4.48
C LEU A 87 8.71 2.45 -4.75
N ALA A 88 8.59 3.35 -3.77
CA ALA A 88 9.08 4.73 -3.87
C ALA A 88 10.60 4.79 -4.13
N THR A 89 11.37 3.91 -3.49
CA THR A 89 12.82 3.80 -3.68
C THR A 89 13.19 3.43 -5.12
N TYR A 90 12.32 2.68 -5.81
CA TYR A 90 12.50 2.35 -7.22
C TYR A 90 12.10 3.47 -8.19
N LEU A 91 11.23 4.38 -7.76
CA LEU A 91 10.71 5.49 -8.55
C LEU A 91 11.48 6.81 -8.35
N SER A 92 12.37 6.87 -7.34
CA SER A 92 13.19 8.04 -7.01
C SER A 92 14.56 8.05 -7.69
#